data_AF-A0A954LRE5-F1
#
_entry.id   AF-A0A954LRE5-F1
#
_cell.length_a   1.000
_cell.length_b   1.000
_cell.length_c   1.000
_cell.angle_alpha   90.00
_cell.angle_beta   90.00
_cell.angle_gamma   90.00
#
_symmetry.space_group_name_H-M   'P 1'
#
loop_
_entity.id
_entity.type
_entity.pdbx_description
1 polymer ?
#
loop_
_entity_poly.entity_id
_entity_poly.type
_entity_poly.pdbx_seq_one_letter_code
_entity_poly.pdbx_strand_id
1 'polypeptide(L)'
;IRRKNVGEMLLWSALHSDQAEFAITLAPQNPREFKWYDHWRNNAKDLNLPCWWDLGSANGLDFLGNLAASDAILTTSVAEGFGMVFLEAWLGNRPLFGRNLPSITADFVDEGIELPTLYDRIQIPNQWIDRNQFKESVRECLNPLLEAYGLPRLNSGELDILVESKIQSGGFDFGELDEEMQMQVIQRVHANSTAREELLAENPSLDLSTADQSELIAENKAIIREKYSLTGSGERLFAIYRNLLDSSPSEIEPLLSSDGILSAFLDPQKFRLIRS
;
A
#
# COMPACT_ATOMS: atom_id res chain seq x y z
N ILE A 1 -5.25 -1.19 10.07
CA ILE A 1 -6.06 -0.49 9.07
C ILE A 1 -5.31 0.68 8.43
N ARG A 2 -4.66 1.59 9.19
CA ARG A 2 -3.98 2.76 8.60
C ARG A 2 -2.93 2.37 7.54
N ARG A 3 -2.11 1.34 7.82
CA ARG A 3 -1.14 0.78 6.85
C ARG A 3 -1.76 0.22 5.55
N LYS A 4 -3.07 -0.12 5.58
CA LYS A 4 -3.84 -0.55 4.41
C LYS A 4 -4.28 0.63 3.55
N ASN A 5 -4.10 1.86 4.03
CA ASN A 5 -4.39 3.11 3.33
C ASN A 5 -5.81 3.14 2.72
N VAL A 6 -6.83 3.03 3.58
CA VAL A 6 -8.23 3.04 3.14
C VAL A 6 -8.61 4.36 2.46
N GLY A 7 -7.95 5.48 2.81
CA GLY A 7 -8.14 6.75 2.11
C GLY A 7 -7.83 6.67 0.61
N GLU A 8 -6.83 5.87 0.22
CA GLU A 8 -6.50 5.69 -1.19
C GLU A 8 -7.58 4.87 -1.93
N MET A 9 -8.26 3.95 -1.25
CA MET A 9 -9.44 3.29 -1.83
C MET A 9 -10.59 4.30 -2.04
N LEU A 10 -10.79 5.24 -1.11
CA LEU A 10 -11.78 6.31 -1.30
C LEU A 10 -11.39 7.24 -2.46
N LEU A 11 -10.10 7.51 -2.65
CA LEU A 11 -9.62 8.25 -3.80
C LEU A 11 -9.98 7.53 -5.10
N TRP A 12 -9.69 6.23 -5.19
CA TRP A 12 -10.12 5.39 -6.31
C TRP A 12 -11.65 5.47 -6.55
N SER A 13 -12.44 5.39 -5.48
CA SER A 13 -13.91 5.52 -5.56
C SER A 13 -14.37 6.89 -6.03
N ALA A 14 -13.71 7.98 -5.61
CA ALA A 14 -14.03 9.33 -6.05
C ALA A 14 -13.63 9.59 -7.52
N LEU A 15 -12.55 8.96 -7.99
CA LEU A 15 -12.10 9.05 -9.38
C LEU A 15 -13.05 8.31 -10.34
N HIS A 16 -13.62 7.19 -9.89
CA HIS A 16 -14.36 6.23 -10.73
C HIS A 16 -15.80 6.01 -10.28
N SER A 17 -16.42 7.02 -9.66
CA SER A 17 -17.74 6.89 -9.01
C SER A 17 -18.88 6.49 -9.95
N ASP A 18 -18.70 6.65 -11.25
CA ASP A 18 -19.64 6.31 -12.32
C ASP A 18 -19.31 4.98 -13.03
N GLN A 19 -18.18 4.36 -12.71
CA GLN A 19 -17.65 3.18 -13.40
C GLN A 19 -17.51 1.95 -12.51
N ALA A 20 -17.26 2.13 -11.21
CA ALA A 20 -16.99 1.03 -10.31
C ALA A 20 -17.50 1.26 -8.89
N GLU A 21 -17.79 0.16 -8.21
CA GLU A 21 -18.04 0.12 -6.77
C GLU A 21 -16.83 -0.49 -6.06
N PHE A 22 -16.47 0.07 -4.91
CA PHE A 22 -15.29 -0.35 -4.14
C PHE A 22 -15.74 -1.01 -2.85
N ALA A 23 -15.07 -2.09 -2.44
CA ALA A 23 -15.51 -2.84 -1.28
C ALA A 23 -14.35 -3.21 -0.34
N ILE A 24 -14.60 -3.10 0.96
CA ILE A 24 -13.76 -3.66 2.02
C ILE A 24 -14.51 -4.85 2.63
N THR A 25 -13.82 -5.98 2.70
CA THR A 25 -14.39 -7.22 3.22
C THR A 25 -14.49 -7.22 4.74
N LEU A 26 -13.46 -6.78 5.47
CA LEU A 26 -13.42 -6.89 6.93
C LEU A 26 -13.00 -5.58 7.59
N ALA A 27 -13.73 -5.23 8.65
CA ALA A 27 -13.29 -4.25 9.65
C ALA A 27 -11.98 -4.69 10.34
N PRO A 28 -11.20 -3.73 10.88
CA PRO A 28 -10.07 -4.07 11.73
C PRO A 28 -10.53 -4.79 13.00
N GLN A 29 -9.71 -5.74 13.45
CA GLN A 29 -9.93 -6.43 14.74
C GLN A 29 -9.40 -5.61 15.93
N ASN A 30 -8.41 -4.75 15.71
CA ASN A 30 -7.80 -3.96 16.77
C ASN A 30 -8.68 -2.76 17.12
N PRO A 31 -9.16 -2.62 18.38
CA PRO A 31 -10.03 -1.53 18.79
C PRO A 31 -9.47 -0.12 18.51
N ARG A 32 -8.14 0.05 18.60
CA ARG A 32 -7.46 1.34 18.35
C ARG A 32 -7.57 1.80 16.91
N GLU A 33 -7.88 0.89 16.00
CA GLU A 33 -7.98 1.16 14.57
C GLU A 33 -9.39 1.55 14.11
N PHE A 34 -10.43 1.29 14.92
CA PHE A 34 -11.81 1.66 14.57
C PHE A 34 -11.97 3.15 14.34
N LYS A 35 -11.30 4.01 15.12
CA LYS A 35 -11.40 5.46 14.92
C LYS A 35 -11.04 5.88 13.49
N TRP A 36 -10.05 5.22 12.87
CA TRP A 36 -9.61 5.51 11.51
C TRP A 36 -10.51 4.84 10.49
N TYR A 37 -10.94 3.60 10.75
CA TYR A 37 -11.89 2.91 9.89
C TYR A 37 -13.24 3.65 9.79
N ASP A 38 -13.80 4.06 10.94
CA ASP A 38 -15.04 4.81 11.01
C ASP A 38 -14.88 6.22 10.41
N HIS A 39 -13.71 6.85 10.57
CA HIS A 39 -13.41 8.10 9.88
C HIS A 39 -13.58 7.96 8.37
N TRP A 40 -12.96 6.94 7.75
CA TRP A 40 -13.09 6.72 6.30
C TRP A 40 -14.50 6.30 5.91
N ARG A 41 -15.15 5.43 6.68
CA ARG A 41 -16.52 4.98 6.44
C ARG A 41 -17.52 6.13 6.46
N ASN A 42 -17.41 7.03 7.44
CA ASN A 42 -18.28 8.20 7.55
C ASN A 42 -18.04 9.18 6.41
N ASN A 43 -16.77 9.47 6.06
CA ASN A 43 -16.47 10.35 4.93
C ASN A 43 -16.96 9.80 3.59
N ALA A 44 -16.81 8.49 3.35
CA ALA A 44 -17.36 7.86 2.14
C ALA A 44 -18.88 8.02 2.06
N LYS A 45 -19.58 7.88 3.19
CA LYS A 45 -21.02 8.11 3.28
C LYS A 45 -21.39 9.58 3.05
N ASP A 46 -20.68 10.51 3.67
CA ASP A 46 -20.96 11.95 3.56
C ASP A 46 -20.77 12.46 2.13
N LEU A 47 -19.80 11.89 1.40
CA LEU A 47 -19.54 12.17 -0.02
C LEU A 47 -20.38 11.30 -0.98
N ASN A 48 -21.24 10.41 -0.47
CA ASN A 48 -21.99 9.42 -1.25
C ASN A 48 -21.11 8.62 -2.24
N LEU A 49 -19.90 8.27 -1.82
CA LEU A 49 -19.01 7.42 -2.62
C LEU A 49 -19.55 5.99 -2.69
N PRO A 50 -19.43 5.30 -3.85
CA PRO A 50 -19.88 3.91 -4.02
C PRO A 50 -18.92 2.94 -3.31
N CYS A 51 -18.94 2.95 -1.98
CA CYS A 51 -18.11 2.14 -1.11
C CYS A 51 -18.95 1.20 -0.24
N TRP A 52 -18.64 -0.09 -0.31
CA TRP A 52 -19.22 -1.14 0.52
C TRP A 52 -18.25 -1.55 1.63
N TRP A 53 -18.81 -1.83 2.81
CA TRP A 53 -18.06 -2.08 4.03
C TRP A 53 -18.52 -3.39 4.67
N ASP A 54 -17.61 -4.11 5.30
CA ASP A 54 -17.89 -5.31 6.09
C ASP A 54 -18.56 -6.46 5.32
N LEU A 55 -18.29 -6.57 4.00
CA LEU A 55 -18.90 -7.59 3.13
C LEU A 55 -18.52 -9.03 3.49
N GLY A 56 -17.42 -9.22 4.21
CA GLY A 56 -16.94 -10.50 4.74
C GLY A 56 -17.30 -10.74 6.21
N SER A 57 -18.16 -9.91 6.80
CA SER A 57 -18.64 -10.11 8.17
C SER A 57 -19.49 -11.38 8.31
N ALA A 58 -19.88 -11.74 9.54
CA ALA A 58 -20.62 -12.99 9.81
C ALA A 58 -21.94 -13.14 9.02
N ASN A 59 -22.53 -12.03 8.56
CA ASN A 59 -23.75 -12.01 7.75
C ASN A 59 -23.47 -11.71 6.26
N GLY A 60 -22.21 -11.62 5.87
CA GLY A 60 -21.76 -11.31 4.53
C GLY A 60 -21.40 -12.55 3.70
N LEU A 61 -20.66 -12.34 2.62
CA LEU A 61 -20.10 -13.40 1.79
C LEU A 61 -18.83 -13.95 2.43
N ASP A 62 -18.55 -15.24 2.21
CA ASP A 62 -17.24 -15.79 2.56
C ASP A 62 -16.15 -15.25 1.62
N PHE A 63 -14.90 -15.62 1.88
CA PHE A 63 -13.76 -15.16 1.09
C PHE A 63 -13.91 -15.50 -0.40
N LEU A 64 -14.28 -16.76 -0.70
CA LEU A 64 -14.44 -17.22 -2.08
C LEU A 64 -15.64 -16.55 -2.76
N GLY A 65 -16.72 -16.30 -2.04
CA GLY A 65 -17.88 -15.57 -2.53
C GLY A 65 -17.55 -14.12 -2.88
N ASN A 66 -16.80 -13.41 -2.02
CA ASN A 66 -16.33 -12.06 -2.32
C ASN A 66 -15.42 -12.05 -3.57
N LEU A 67 -14.46 -12.97 -3.65
CA LEU A 67 -13.55 -13.09 -4.79
C LEU A 67 -14.28 -13.48 -6.09
N ALA A 68 -15.35 -14.28 -5.99
CA ALA A 68 -16.21 -14.64 -7.11
C ALA A 68 -17.10 -13.47 -7.56
N ALA A 69 -17.46 -12.57 -6.65
CA ALA A 69 -18.29 -11.40 -6.94
C ALA A 69 -17.50 -10.20 -7.47
N SER A 70 -16.20 -10.11 -7.19
CA SER A 70 -15.35 -8.99 -7.63
C SER A 70 -14.95 -9.09 -9.10
N ASP A 71 -14.96 -8.00 -9.85
CA ASP A 71 -14.37 -7.95 -11.19
C ASP A 71 -12.83 -7.86 -11.13
N ALA A 72 -12.30 -7.18 -10.12
CA ALA A 72 -10.88 -6.97 -9.88
C ALA A 72 -10.56 -6.91 -8.39
N ILE A 73 -9.28 -7.08 -8.03
CA ILE A 73 -8.77 -6.90 -6.67
C ILE A 73 -7.96 -5.60 -6.61
N LEU A 74 -8.18 -4.81 -5.57
CA LEU A 74 -7.45 -3.57 -5.31
C LEU A 74 -6.60 -3.71 -4.04
N THR A 75 -5.33 -3.33 -4.11
CA THR A 75 -4.44 -3.20 -2.94
C THR A 75 -3.95 -1.76 -2.82
N THR A 76 -4.30 -1.07 -1.74
CA THR A 76 -3.83 0.31 -1.52
C THR A 76 -2.77 0.41 -0.42
N SER A 77 -2.39 -0.72 0.17
CA SER A 77 -1.49 -0.79 1.30
C SER A 77 -0.13 -0.12 1.04
N VAL A 78 0.34 0.65 2.02
CA VAL A 78 1.70 1.22 2.04
C VAL A 78 2.71 0.33 2.78
N ALA A 79 2.21 -0.70 3.48
CA ALA A 79 3.02 -1.74 4.10
C ALA A 79 2.21 -3.02 4.30
N GLU A 80 2.79 -4.15 3.90
CA GLU A 80 2.23 -5.48 4.08
C GLU A 80 3.21 -6.43 4.77
N GLY A 81 2.67 -7.50 5.39
CA GLY A 81 3.47 -8.52 6.06
C GLY A 81 3.86 -9.66 5.13
N PHE A 82 2.87 -10.23 4.43
CA PHE A 82 3.07 -11.44 3.60
C PHE A 82 2.84 -11.19 2.11
N GLY A 83 1.99 -10.21 1.75
CA GLY A 83 1.71 -9.93 0.35
C GLY A 83 0.85 -10.96 -0.39
N MET A 84 0.11 -11.82 0.32
CA MET A 84 -0.69 -12.88 -0.31
C MET A 84 -1.67 -12.37 -1.37
N VAL A 85 -2.21 -11.15 -1.20
CA VAL A 85 -3.09 -10.50 -2.19
C VAL A 85 -2.46 -10.41 -3.59
N PHE A 86 -1.14 -10.25 -3.68
CA PHE A 86 -0.39 -10.18 -4.94
C PHE A 86 -0.33 -11.53 -5.68
N LEU A 87 -0.68 -12.63 -5.02
CA LEU A 87 -0.74 -13.98 -5.60
C LEU A 87 -2.19 -14.47 -5.71
N GLU A 88 -3.00 -14.24 -4.66
CA GLU A 88 -4.37 -14.72 -4.54
C GLU A 88 -5.31 -14.14 -5.61
N ALA A 89 -5.10 -12.88 -6.02
CA ALA A 89 -5.89 -12.27 -7.09
C ALA A 89 -5.81 -13.10 -8.38
N TRP A 90 -4.60 -13.43 -8.82
CA TRP A 90 -4.36 -14.23 -10.03
C TRP A 90 -4.89 -15.66 -9.90
N LEU A 91 -4.72 -16.29 -8.72
CA LEU A 91 -5.30 -17.60 -8.45
C LEU A 91 -6.84 -17.58 -8.53
N GLY A 92 -7.45 -16.46 -8.14
CA GLY A 92 -8.87 -16.16 -8.26
C GLY A 92 -9.35 -15.77 -9.66
N ASN A 93 -8.46 -15.74 -10.66
CA ASN A 93 -8.70 -15.20 -11.99
C ASN A 93 -9.15 -13.73 -11.98
N ARG A 94 -8.59 -12.93 -11.07
CA ARG A 94 -8.88 -11.49 -10.98
C ARG A 94 -7.64 -10.67 -11.31
N PRO A 95 -7.77 -9.64 -12.15
CA PRO A 95 -6.70 -8.65 -12.30
C PRO A 95 -6.48 -7.94 -10.97
N LEU A 96 -5.23 -7.54 -10.72
CA LEU A 96 -4.82 -6.87 -9.49
C LEU A 96 -4.41 -5.43 -9.79
N PHE A 97 -5.05 -4.47 -9.15
CA PHE A 97 -4.71 -3.06 -9.24
C PHE A 97 -4.16 -2.56 -7.92
N GLY A 98 -3.42 -1.45 -7.99
CA GLY A 98 -3.11 -0.69 -6.80
C GLY A 98 -1.63 -0.45 -6.59
N ARG A 99 -1.27 -0.29 -5.33
CA ARG A 99 0.08 0.08 -4.93
C ARG A 99 1.04 -1.10 -5.01
N ASN A 100 2.15 -0.88 -5.70
CA ASN A 100 3.30 -1.75 -5.68
C ASN A 100 4.03 -1.63 -4.34
N LEU A 101 4.49 -2.75 -3.81
CA LEU A 101 5.31 -2.82 -2.61
C LEU A 101 6.59 -3.59 -2.92
N PRO A 102 7.64 -2.93 -3.44
CA PRO A 102 8.86 -3.60 -3.91
C PRO A 102 9.50 -4.55 -2.89
N SER A 103 9.38 -4.27 -1.59
CA SER A 103 9.87 -5.16 -0.53
C SER A 103 9.14 -6.52 -0.46
N ILE A 104 8.11 -6.72 -1.26
CA ILE A 104 7.29 -7.92 -1.35
C ILE A 104 7.23 -8.41 -2.80
N THR A 105 6.97 -7.49 -3.73
CA THR A 105 6.71 -7.83 -5.13
C THR A 105 7.97 -8.09 -5.93
N ALA A 106 9.15 -7.62 -5.50
CA ALA A 106 10.40 -7.86 -6.23
C ALA A 106 10.69 -9.35 -6.42
N ASP A 107 10.56 -10.14 -5.35
CA ASP A 107 10.75 -11.60 -5.42
C ASP A 107 9.75 -12.28 -6.36
N PHE A 108 8.53 -11.73 -6.49
CA PHE A 108 7.51 -12.27 -7.40
C PHE A 108 7.87 -11.96 -8.86
N VAL A 109 8.33 -10.74 -9.12
CA VAL A 109 8.80 -10.31 -10.44
C VAL A 109 10.03 -11.09 -10.87
N ASP A 110 10.97 -11.35 -9.96
CA ASP A 110 12.17 -12.16 -10.22
C ASP A 110 11.83 -13.62 -10.59
N GLU A 111 10.70 -14.14 -10.09
CA GLU A 111 10.16 -15.46 -10.45
C GLU A 111 9.31 -15.43 -11.74
N GLY A 112 9.19 -14.27 -12.39
CA GLY A 112 8.51 -14.08 -13.68
C GLY A 112 7.03 -13.69 -13.57
N ILE A 113 6.53 -13.35 -12.38
CA ILE A 113 5.15 -12.84 -12.22
C ILE A 113 5.11 -11.38 -12.69
N GLU A 114 4.26 -11.08 -13.68
CA GLU A 114 4.10 -9.72 -14.17
C GLU A 114 2.96 -8.98 -13.43
N LEU A 115 3.24 -7.75 -12.98
CA LEU A 115 2.31 -6.94 -12.17
C LEU A 115 2.09 -5.54 -12.80
N PRO A 116 1.62 -5.45 -14.06
CA PRO A 116 1.66 -4.22 -14.86
C PRO A 116 0.73 -3.10 -14.38
N THR A 117 -0.33 -3.46 -13.66
CA THR A 117 -1.36 -2.56 -13.12
C THR A 117 -1.02 -2.04 -11.73
N LEU A 118 0.17 -2.35 -11.21
CA LEU A 118 0.65 -1.79 -9.95
C LEU A 118 1.42 -0.49 -10.18
N TYR A 119 1.21 0.49 -9.32
CA TYR A 119 1.94 1.77 -9.31
C TYR A 119 2.74 1.96 -8.03
N ASP A 120 3.90 2.60 -8.14
CA ASP A 120 4.72 2.90 -6.96
C ASP A 120 4.17 4.07 -6.15
N ARG A 121 3.49 5.02 -6.81
CA ARG A 121 2.98 6.25 -6.21
C ARG A 121 1.75 6.80 -6.91
N ILE A 122 0.98 7.59 -6.17
CA ILE A 122 -0.04 8.48 -6.73
C ILE A 122 0.47 9.90 -6.58
N GLN A 123 0.83 10.52 -7.69
CA GLN A 123 1.32 11.88 -7.80
C GLN A 123 0.20 12.87 -7.50
N ILE A 124 0.29 13.54 -6.36
CA ILE A 124 -0.57 14.66 -6.00
C ILE A 124 0.14 15.96 -6.39
N PRO A 125 -0.50 16.84 -7.19
CA PRO A 125 0.10 18.12 -7.57
C PRO A 125 0.56 18.92 -6.34
N ASN A 126 1.78 19.47 -6.36
CA ASN A 126 2.35 20.15 -5.19
C ASN A 126 1.47 21.29 -4.66
N GLN A 127 0.81 22.03 -5.56
CA GLN A 127 -0.09 23.13 -5.19
C GLN A 127 -1.37 22.70 -4.47
N TRP A 128 -1.65 21.40 -4.39
CA TRP A 128 -2.82 20.86 -3.69
C TRP A 128 -2.61 20.68 -2.19
N ILE A 129 -1.35 20.59 -1.75
CA ILE A 129 -0.96 20.27 -0.39
C ILE A 129 -0.20 21.47 0.21
N ASP A 130 -0.59 21.90 1.40
CA ASP A 130 0.20 22.89 2.14
C ASP A 130 1.48 22.22 2.67
N ARG A 131 2.62 22.60 2.08
CA ARG A 131 3.94 22.10 2.48
C ARG A 131 4.25 22.35 3.95
N ASN A 132 3.78 23.45 4.53
CA ASN A 132 4.00 23.74 5.95
C ASN A 132 3.16 22.82 6.82
N GLN A 133 1.90 22.56 6.44
CA GLN A 133 1.06 21.56 7.11
C GLN A 133 1.72 20.18 7.07
N PHE A 134 2.17 19.73 5.89
CA PHE A 134 2.85 18.44 5.76
C PHE A 134 4.12 18.35 6.63
N LYS A 135 4.97 19.38 6.58
CA LYS A 135 6.19 19.47 7.41
C LYS A 135 5.86 19.37 8.90
N GLU A 136 4.80 20.03 9.32
CA GLU A 136 4.34 20.02 10.70
C GLU A 136 3.85 18.64 11.12
N SER A 137 2.99 17.98 10.32
CA SER A 137 2.55 16.60 10.57
C SER A 137 3.73 15.62 10.67
N VAL A 138 4.73 15.73 9.78
CA VAL A 138 5.95 14.90 9.86
C VAL A 138 6.68 15.14 11.17
N ARG A 139 6.84 16.40 11.58
CA ARG A 139 7.50 16.76 12.84
C ARG A 139 6.77 16.21 14.05
N GLU A 140 5.45 16.36 14.10
CA GLU A 140 4.60 15.94 15.21
C GLU A 140 4.55 14.42 15.37
N CYS A 141 4.65 13.66 14.29
CA CYS A 141 4.65 12.20 14.36
C CYS A 141 6.07 11.61 14.52
N LEU A 142 7.09 12.14 13.82
CA LEU A 142 8.43 11.57 13.82
C LEU A 142 9.22 11.90 15.09
N ASN A 143 9.12 13.11 15.62
CA ASN A 143 9.91 13.48 16.80
C ASN A 143 9.57 12.65 18.05
N PRO A 144 8.29 12.42 18.41
CA PRO A 144 7.96 11.54 19.53
C PRO A 144 8.45 10.10 19.31
N LEU A 145 8.43 9.62 18.07
CA LEU A 145 8.97 8.31 17.71
C LEU A 145 10.48 8.26 18.00
N LEU A 146 11.26 9.21 17.49
CA LEU A 146 12.71 9.27 17.74
C LEU A 146 13.03 9.35 19.24
N GLU A 147 12.30 10.18 19.98
CA GLU A 147 12.47 10.32 21.43
C GLU A 147 12.17 9.03 22.20
N ALA A 148 11.15 8.28 21.79
CA ALA A 148 10.79 7.00 22.41
C ALA A 148 11.92 5.96 22.28
N TYR A 149 12.79 6.10 21.28
CA TYR A 149 13.98 5.26 21.08
C TYR A 149 15.28 5.92 21.54
N GLY A 150 15.20 7.05 22.26
CA GLY A 150 16.38 7.74 22.81
C GLY A 150 17.23 8.47 21.76
N LEU A 151 16.68 8.71 20.57
CA LEU A 151 17.35 9.45 19.49
C LEU A 151 17.01 10.95 19.57
N PRO A 152 17.93 11.83 19.10
CA PRO A 152 17.65 13.26 19.04
C PRO A 152 16.54 13.54 18.01
N ARG A 153 15.76 14.60 18.29
CA ARG A 153 14.81 15.16 17.32
C ARG A 153 15.55 15.68 16.10
N LEU A 154 14.88 15.66 14.96
CA LEU A 154 15.40 16.35 13.78
C LEU A 154 15.41 17.86 14.02
N ASN A 155 16.51 18.51 13.68
CA ASN A 155 16.57 19.96 13.62
C ASN A 155 15.81 20.48 12.37
N SER A 156 15.56 21.79 12.30
CA SER A 156 14.77 22.38 11.22
C SER A 156 15.33 22.08 9.83
N GLY A 157 16.65 22.09 9.66
CA GLY A 157 17.30 21.82 8.38
C GLY A 157 17.20 20.34 7.97
N GLU A 158 17.37 19.42 8.90
CA GLU A 158 17.17 17.97 8.67
C GLU A 158 15.72 17.67 8.28
N LEU A 159 14.77 18.30 8.95
CA LEU A 159 13.35 18.17 8.62
C LEU A 159 13.03 18.74 7.23
N ASP A 160 13.64 19.86 6.85
CA ASP A 160 13.49 20.43 5.49
C ASP A 160 14.03 19.50 4.41
N ILE A 161 15.21 18.90 4.64
CA ILE A 161 15.80 17.91 3.73
C ILE A 161 14.89 16.68 3.61
N LEU A 162 14.37 16.19 4.74
CA LEU A 162 13.45 15.05 4.75
C LEU A 162 12.17 15.36 3.95
N VAL A 163 11.52 16.49 4.22
CA VAL A 163 10.30 16.89 3.50
C VAL A 163 10.58 17.06 2.01
N GLU A 164 11.69 17.66 1.62
CA GLU A 164 12.06 17.79 0.21
C GLU A 164 12.29 16.42 -0.44
N SER A 165 12.90 15.47 0.27
CA SER A 165 13.10 14.11 -0.27
C SER A 165 11.79 13.34 -0.52
N LYS A 166 10.70 13.73 0.16
CA LYS A 166 9.34 13.18 -0.02
C LYS A 166 8.61 13.80 -1.20
N ILE A 167 9.07 14.95 -1.71
CA ILE A 167 8.52 15.61 -2.90
C ILE A 167 9.32 15.13 -4.10
N GLN A 168 8.66 14.41 -5.00
CA GLN A 168 9.29 13.82 -6.17
C GLN A 168 8.47 14.19 -7.41
N SER A 169 9.15 14.48 -8.53
CA SER A 169 8.50 14.86 -9.79
C SER A 169 7.49 16.00 -9.64
N GLY A 170 7.76 16.98 -8.76
CA GLY A 170 6.90 18.15 -8.59
C GLY A 170 5.64 17.93 -7.74
N GLY A 171 5.62 16.94 -6.85
CA GLY A 171 4.48 16.71 -5.96
C GLY A 171 4.66 15.55 -4.98
N PHE A 172 3.63 15.35 -4.16
CA PHE A 172 3.62 14.39 -3.05
C PHE A 172 3.08 13.03 -3.51
N ASP A 173 3.55 11.93 -2.91
CA ASP A 173 2.82 10.66 -3.00
C ASP A 173 1.61 10.69 -2.05
N PHE A 174 0.42 10.34 -2.53
CA PHE A 174 -0.79 10.27 -1.70
C PHE A 174 -0.60 9.38 -0.45
N GLY A 175 0.15 8.27 -0.59
CA GLY A 175 0.45 7.35 0.51
C GLY A 175 1.44 7.89 1.56
N GLU A 176 1.98 9.10 1.38
CA GLU A 176 2.81 9.80 2.36
C GLU A 176 2.00 10.79 3.21
N LEU A 177 0.83 11.22 2.72
CA LEU A 177 -0.06 12.16 3.40
C LEU A 177 -0.72 11.51 4.63
N ASP A 178 -1.04 12.31 5.64
CA ASP A 178 -1.91 11.88 6.74
C ASP A 178 -3.38 11.83 6.31
N GLU A 179 -4.24 11.32 7.19
CA GLU A 179 -5.66 11.15 6.92
C GLU A 179 -6.38 12.48 6.56
N GLU A 180 -5.95 13.61 7.14
CA GLU A 180 -6.56 14.92 6.89
C GLU A 180 -6.23 15.41 5.48
N MET A 181 -4.95 15.43 5.11
CA MET A 181 -4.50 15.85 3.78
C MET A 181 -5.03 14.91 2.68
N GLN A 182 -5.11 13.60 2.95
CA GLN A 182 -5.75 12.65 2.03
C GLN A 182 -7.23 12.99 1.80
N MET A 183 -7.99 13.32 2.86
CA MET A 183 -9.38 13.74 2.72
C MET A 183 -9.54 15.03 1.91
N GLN A 184 -8.64 16.01 2.08
CA GLN A 184 -8.66 17.24 1.26
C GLN A 184 -8.52 16.94 -0.24
N VAL A 185 -7.65 16.00 -0.61
CA VAL A 185 -7.47 15.55 -2.00
C VAL A 185 -8.74 14.85 -2.51
N ILE A 186 -9.29 13.91 -1.75
CA ILE A 186 -10.51 13.16 -2.10
C ILE A 186 -11.68 14.13 -2.35
N GLN A 187 -11.89 15.07 -1.43
CA GLN A 187 -12.95 16.08 -1.55
C GLN A 187 -12.76 16.96 -2.79
N ARG A 188 -11.50 17.35 -3.09
CA ARG A 188 -11.18 18.16 -4.26
C ARG A 188 -11.54 17.46 -5.56
N VAL A 189 -11.14 16.20 -5.75
CA VAL A 189 -11.43 15.46 -6.99
C VAL A 189 -12.90 15.07 -7.11
N HIS A 190 -13.55 14.81 -5.98
CA HIS A 190 -14.99 14.52 -5.96
C HIS A 190 -15.82 15.74 -6.38
N ALA A 191 -15.43 16.95 -5.94
CA ALA A 191 -16.17 18.18 -6.20
C ALA A 191 -15.82 18.88 -7.52
N ASN A 192 -14.66 18.57 -8.12
CA ASN A 192 -14.14 19.28 -9.29
C ASN A 192 -13.66 18.31 -10.38
N SER A 193 -14.40 18.25 -11.50
CA SER A 193 -14.08 17.39 -12.63
C SER A 193 -12.74 17.72 -13.29
N THR A 194 -12.35 19.00 -13.35
CA THR A 194 -11.04 19.42 -13.89
C THR A 194 -9.91 18.93 -12.99
N ALA A 195 -10.07 18.99 -11.67
CA ALA A 195 -9.08 18.43 -10.74
C ALA A 195 -8.99 16.91 -10.88
N ARG A 196 -10.13 16.24 -11.05
CA ARG A 196 -10.18 14.79 -11.33
C ARG A 196 -9.42 14.42 -12.62
N GLU A 197 -9.66 15.15 -13.70
CA GLU A 197 -8.97 14.97 -14.99
C GLU A 197 -7.47 15.25 -14.89
N GLU A 198 -7.08 16.34 -14.21
CA GLU A 198 -5.67 16.66 -13.91
C GLU A 198 -4.99 15.51 -13.18
N LEU A 199 -5.64 14.95 -12.14
CA LEU A 199 -5.06 13.86 -11.36
C LEU A 199 -4.92 12.56 -12.18
N LEU A 200 -5.92 12.21 -12.98
CA LEU A 200 -5.86 11.02 -13.84
C LEU A 200 -4.80 11.17 -14.95
N ALA A 201 -4.63 12.37 -15.50
CA ALA A 201 -3.60 12.63 -16.51
C ALA A 201 -2.18 12.47 -15.95
N GLU A 202 -1.94 12.91 -14.72
CA GLU A 202 -0.66 12.73 -14.01
C GLU A 202 -0.45 11.29 -13.51
N ASN A 203 -1.52 10.49 -13.42
CA ASN A 203 -1.48 9.11 -12.91
C ASN A 203 -2.19 8.12 -13.85
N PRO A 204 -1.63 7.81 -15.03
CA PRO A 204 -2.28 6.92 -16.00
C PRO A 204 -2.54 5.49 -15.46
N SER A 205 -1.76 5.05 -14.47
CA SER A 205 -1.95 3.76 -13.79
C SER A 205 -3.22 3.68 -12.94
N LEU A 206 -3.90 4.81 -12.70
CA LEU A 206 -5.20 4.84 -12.02
C LEU A 206 -6.37 4.62 -12.96
N ASP A 207 -6.13 4.42 -14.26
CA ASP A 207 -7.18 4.07 -15.20
C ASP A 207 -7.67 2.64 -14.95
N LEU A 208 -9.00 2.49 -14.84
CA LEU A 208 -9.66 1.18 -14.76
C LEU A 208 -9.79 0.50 -16.12
N SER A 209 -9.59 1.25 -17.21
CA SER A 209 -9.61 0.69 -18.55
C SER A 209 -8.47 -0.33 -18.67
N THR A 210 -8.84 -1.60 -18.69
CA THR A 210 -7.90 -2.69 -18.88
C THR A 210 -8.22 -3.42 -20.15
N ALA A 211 -7.18 -3.64 -20.95
CA ALA A 211 -7.22 -4.64 -21.98
C ALA A 211 -7.53 -6.01 -21.35
N ASP A 212 -8.08 -6.93 -22.12
CA ASP A 212 -8.31 -8.30 -21.68
C ASP A 212 -6.99 -8.90 -21.13
N GLN A 213 -6.97 -9.16 -19.81
CA GLN A 213 -5.81 -9.72 -19.11
C GLN A 213 -5.87 -11.25 -18.99
N SER A 214 -6.78 -11.93 -19.70
CA SER A 214 -7.00 -13.37 -19.53
C SER A 214 -5.73 -14.23 -19.75
N GLU A 215 -4.90 -13.87 -20.73
CA GLU A 215 -3.63 -14.56 -21.01
C GLU A 215 -2.63 -14.34 -19.86
N LEU A 216 -2.40 -13.09 -19.49
CA LEU A 216 -1.53 -12.71 -18.37
C LEU A 216 -1.99 -13.38 -17.06
N ILE A 217 -3.29 -13.42 -16.79
CA ILE A 217 -3.86 -14.10 -15.63
C ILE A 217 -3.50 -15.59 -15.66
N ALA A 218 -3.60 -16.25 -16.82
CA ALA A 218 -3.27 -17.66 -16.95
C ALA A 218 -1.77 -17.93 -16.72
N GLU A 219 -0.89 -17.08 -17.25
CA GLU A 219 0.56 -17.16 -17.10
C GLU A 219 1.00 -16.98 -15.64
N ASN A 220 0.59 -15.87 -15.01
CA ASN A 220 0.85 -15.61 -13.59
C ASN A 220 0.31 -16.76 -12.73
N LYS A 221 -0.90 -17.24 -13.00
CA LYS A 221 -1.51 -18.35 -12.26
C LYS A 221 -0.72 -19.65 -12.39
N ALA A 222 -0.13 -19.94 -13.56
CA ALA A 222 0.71 -21.11 -13.76
C ALA A 222 1.99 -21.02 -12.92
N ILE A 223 2.69 -19.88 -12.97
CA ILE A 223 3.90 -19.62 -12.18
C ILE A 223 3.59 -19.74 -10.69
N ILE A 224 2.49 -19.11 -10.23
CA ILE A 224 2.11 -19.14 -8.81
C ILE A 224 1.84 -20.57 -8.34
N ARG A 225 1.12 -21.37 -9.15
CA ARG A 225 0.84 -22.78 -8.82
C ARG A 225 2.09 -23.65 -8.82
N GLU A 226 3.06 -23.36 -9.65
CA GLU A 226 4.33 -24.08 -9.64
C GLU A 226 5.16 -23.67 -8.40
N LYS A 227 5.49 -22.38 -8.29
CA LYS A 227 6.52 -21.85 -7.38
C LYS A 227 6.07 -21.66 -5.95
N TYR A 228 4.78 -21.36 -5.73
CA TYR A 228 4.20 -21.01 -4.43
C TYR A 228 3.15 -22.04 -3.96
N SER A 229 3.07 -23.20 -4.62
CA SER A 229 2.33 -24.34 -4.07
C SER A 229 3.01 -24.90 -2.82
N LEU A 230 2.30 -25.77 -2.10
CA LEU A 230 2.88 -26.53 -1.00
C LEU A 230 4.12 -27.32 -1.44
N THR A 231 4.06 -27.94 -2.63
CA THR A 231 5.18 -28.70 -3.19
C THR A 231 6.35 -27.79 -3.55
N GLY A 232 6.12 -26.72 -4.34
CA GLY A 232 7.19 -25.79 -4.72
C GLY A 232 7.84 -25.11 -3.52
N SER A 233 7.04 -24.73 -2.52
CA SER A 233 7.54 -24.19 -1.25
C SER A 233 8.36 -25.22 -0.47
N GLY A 234 7.90 -26.47 -0.42
CA GLY A 234 8.61 -27.58 0.24
C GLY A 234 9.95 -27.90 -0.42
N GLU A 235 10.00 -27.91 -1.75
CA GLU A 235 11.24 -28.13 -2.52
C GLU A 235 12.26 -27.01 -2.27
N ARG A 236 11.81 -25.75 -2.27
CA ARG A 236 12.63 -24.58 -1.97
C ARG A 236 13.19 -24.63 -0.54
N LEU A 237 12.34 -24.93 0.43
CA LEU A 237 12.74 -25.10 1.83
C LEU A 237 13.76 -26.25 1.99
N PHE A 238 13.53 -27.37 1.33
CA PHE A 238 14.44 -28.51 1.35
C PHE A 238 15.79 -28.19 0.68
N ALA A 239 15.79 -27.42 -0.41
CA ALA A 239 17.01 -26.92 -1.03
C ALA A 239 17.81 -26.01 -0.09
N ILE A 240 17.15 -25.11 0.64
CA ILE A 240 17.79 -24.26 1.67
C ILE A 240 18.44 -25.14 2.76
N TYR A 241 17.71 -26.14 3.27
CA TYR A 241 18.28 -27.04 4.29
C TYR A 241 19.47 -27.85 3.77
N ARG A 242 19.42 -28.34 2.53
CA ARG A 242 20.57 -29.04 1.92
C ARG A 242 21.77 -28.11 1.79
N ASN A 243 21.57 -26.91 1.25
CA ASN A 243 22.65 -25.92 1.13
C ASN A 243 23.26 -25.57 2.49
N LEU A 244 22.45 -25.49 3.55
CA LEU A 244 22.92 -25.23 4.90
C LEU A 244 23.72 -26.41 5.47
N LEU A 245 23.29 -27.64 5.23
CA LEU A 245 24.03 -28.86 5.65
C LEU A 245 25.36 -29.03 4.90
N ASP A 246 25.39 -28.63 3.63
CA ASP A 246 26.59 -28.70 2.79
C ASP A 246 27.55 -27.51 3.04
N SER A 247 27.08 -26.46 3.73
CA SER A 247 27.90 -25.29 4.05
C SER A 247 28.87 -25.56 5.20
N SER A 248 30.09 -25.01 5.10
CA SER A 248 31.02 -25.02 6.21
C SER A 248 30.71 -23.85 7.15
N PRO A 249 30.67 -24.05 8.47
CA PRO A 249 30.49 -22.96 9.42
C PRO A 249 31.56 -21.88 9.22
N SER A 250 31.14 -20.63 9.06
CA SER A 250 32.03 -19.47 9.07
C SER A 250 32.07 -18.85 10.47
N GLU A 251 33.12 -18.09 10.77
CA GLU A 251 33.09 -17.19 11.92
C GLU A 251 31.93 -16.20 11.75
N ILE A 252 31.16 -16.02 12.82
CA ILE A 252 30.09 -15.02 12.85
C ILE A 252 30.74 -13.72 13.30
N GLU A 253 30.83 -12.75 12.41
CA GLU A 253 31.22 -11.40 12.79
C GLU A 253 30.09 -10.77 13.62
N PRO A 254 30.36 -10.32 14.86
CA PRO A 254 29.37 -9.59 15.61
C PRO A 254 29.03 -8.29 14.86
N LEU A 255 27.76 -7.92 14.87
CA LEU A 255 27.34 -6.61 14.40
C LEU A 255 28.17 -5.53 15.10
N LEU A 256 28.83 -4.67 14.31
CA LEU A 256 29.72 -3.62 14.80
C LEU A 256 29.03 -2.69 15.83
N SER A 257 27.72 -2.46 15.66
CA SER A 257 26.86 -1.84 16.66
C SER A 257 25.40 -2.26 16.46
N SER A 258 24.67 -2.46 17.56
CA SER A 258 23.21 -2.61 17.56
C SER A 258 22.50 -1.39 16.98
N ASP A 259 23.15 -0.23 16.99
CA ASP A 259 22.60 1.04 16.49
C ASP A 259 22.28 0.95 15.00
N GLY A 260 23.04 0.17 14.22
CA GLY A 260 22.79 0.00 12.79
C GLY A 260 21.42 -0.64 12.48
N ILE A 261 20.97 -1.58 13.32
CA ILE A 261 19.63 -2.17 13.20
C ILE A 261 18.58 -1.11 13.53
N LEU A 262 18.76 -0.39 14.63
CA LEU A 262 17.83 0.65 15.06
C LEU A 262 17.70 1.76 14.00
N SER A 263 18.81 2.22 13.44
CA SER A 263 18.83 3.20 12.34
C SER A 263 18.10 2.70 11.11
N ALA A 264 18.16 1.41 10.79
CA ALA A 264 17.42 0.84 9.65
C ALA A 264 15.89 0.82 9.89
N PHE A 265 15.45 0.61 11.14
CA PHE A 265 14.03 0.65 11.51
C PHE A 265 13.47 2.07 11.64
N LEU A 266 14.31 3.03 12.03
CA LEU A 266 13.95 4.43 12.24
C LEU A 266 14.38 5.35 11.10
N ASP A 267 14.73 4.77 9.94
CA ASP A 267 15.10 5.51 8.74
C ASP A 267 13.98 6.51 8.37
N PRO A 268 14.23 7.83 8.51
CA PRO A 268 13.21 8.84 8.24
C PRO A 268 12.70 8.81 6.81
N GLN A 269 13.49 8.30 5.85
CA GLN A 269 13.04 8.18 4.46
C GLN A 269 11.93 7.13 4.30
N LYS A 270 11.89 6.11 5.16
CA LYS A 270 10.85 5.06 5.18
C LYS A 270 9.66 5.40 6.06
N PHE A 271 9.75 6.48 6.83
CA PHE A 271 8.67 6.97 7.67
C PHE A 271 7.45 7.36 6.83
N ARG A 272 6.24 7.02 7.28
CA ARG A 272 4.97 7.44 6.67
C ARG A 272 3.99 7.85 7.76
N LEU A 273 3.25 8.95 7.54
CA LEU A 273 2.30 9.49 8.52
C LEU A 273 1.22 8.48 8.91
N ILE A 274 0.72 7.71 7.94
CA ILE A 274 -0.33 6.70 8.12
C ILE A 274 0.19 5.33 8.61
N ARG A 275 1.48 5.21 8.94
CA ARG A 275 2.08 3.98 9.50
C ARG A 275 2.60 4.16 10.93
N SER A 276 2.69 5.41 11.39
CA SER A 276 3.45 5.79 12.60
C SER A 276 2.55 6.15 13.77
#